data_AF-A0A845FUC9-F1
#
_entry.id   AF-A0A845FUC9-F1
#
_cell.length_a   1.000
_cell.length_b   1.000
_cell.length_c   1.000
_cell.angle_alpha   90.00
_cell.angle_beta   90.00
_cell.angle_gamma   90.00
#
_symmetry.space_group_name_H-M   'P 1'
#
loop_
_entity.id
_entity.type
_entity.pdbx_description
1 polymer ?
#
loop_
_entity_poly.entity_id
_entity_poly.type
_entity_poly.pdbx_seq_one_letter_code
_entity_poly.pdbx_strand_id
1 'polypeptide(L)'
;MRHCLNAPLSLLLLLFCASLQAAPLSDADIRQWANTYQAVMAWANKTSIQQDFAAGQKSIQQNDIFGQMMMQAKAQGYYQELAGVVKSNGYSDPQQWAVVGDRIFKAFLANHTEGDMEPQIRQLEAMLDSNAIPPEQKAAMEAILQQSLATLKSIADTPAEDKAAVQRNEAVLQSLFGM
;
A
#
# COMPACT_ATOMS: atom_id res chain seq x y z
N MET A 1 -59.22 5.31 31.78
CA MET A 1 -59.27 6.13 30.54
C MET A 1 -58.42 7.37 30.75
N ARG A 2 -57.62 7.71 29.72
CA ARG A 2 -56.85 8.94 29.47
C ARG A 2 -55.40 9.02 29.98
N HIS A 3 -54.53 8.85 28.99
CA HIS A 3 -53.10 9.13 28.90
C HIS A 3 -52.77 10.62 29.08
N CYS A 4 -51.53 10.92 29.50
CA CYS A 4 -50.58 11.88 28.90
C CYS A 4 -49.32 11.94 29.80
N LEU A 5 -48.20 11.31 29.43
CA LEU A 5 -47.11 11.79 28.55
C LEU A 5 -46.06 12.66 29.27
N ASN A 6 -44.79 12.22 29.16
CA ASN A 6 -43.50 12.94 29.17
C ASN A 6 -42.52 12.36 30.21
N ALA A 7 -41.32 11.88 29.89
CA ALA A 7 -40.61 11.73 28.63
C ALA A 7 -39.47 10.70 28.84
N PRO A 8 -39.23 9.75 27.91
CA PRO A 8 -38.09 8.84 28.01
C PRO A 8 -36.85 9.56 27.43
N LEU A 9 -36.08 10.26 28.27
CA LEU A 9 -34.89 11.00 27.84
C LEU A 9 -33.59 10.23 28.13
N SER A 10 -33.48 8.96 27.73
CA SER A 10 -32.23 8.20 27.87
C SER A 10 -31.95 7.22 26.73
N LEU A 11 -32.50 7.47 25.54
CA LEU A 11 -32.22 6.66 24.35
C LEU A 11 -31.78 7.53 23.16
N LEU A 12 -30.72 8.29 23.34
CA LEU A 12 -30.01 8.96 22.24
C LEU A 12 -28.51 8.97 22.51
N LEU A 13 -27.95 7.81 22.90
CA LEU A 13 -26.51 7.58 22.74
C LEU A 13 -26.30 7.33 21.24
N LEU A 14 -26.18 8.46 20.53
CA LEU A 14 -25.87 8.55 19.11
C LEU A 14 -24.74 7.59 18.79
N LEU A 15 -25.07 6.59 17.96
CA LEU A 15 -24.17 5.82 17.13
C LEU A 15 -23.35 6.79 16.27
N PHE A 16 -22.32 7.39 16.85
CA PHE A 16 -21.19 7.93 16.11
C PHE A 16 -20.35 6.73 15.66
N CYS A 17 -20.86 5.97 14.70
CA CYS A 17 -19.99 5.24 13.80
C CYS A 17 -19.30 6.30 12.94
N ALA A 18 -18.28 6.96 13.49
CA ALA A 18 -17.27 7.57 12.66
C ALA A 18 -16.71 6.41 11.82
N SER A 19 -17.10 6.37 10.55
CA SER A 19 -16.42 5.56 9.55
C SER A 19 -14.96 5.95 9.66
N LEU A 20 -14.17 5.05 10.25
CA LEU A 20 -12.72 5.18 10.42
C LEU A 20 -12.09 5.04 9.02
N GLN A 21 -12.37 5.99 8.13
CA GLN A 21 -11.61 6.15 6.91
C GLN A 21 -10.21 6.55 7.36
N ALA A 22 -9.22 5.79 6.90
CA ALA A 22 -7.82 6.15 7.10
C ALA A 22 -7.65 7.60 6.62
N ALA A 23 -7.06 8.45 7.45
CA ALA A 23 -6.84 9.84 7.09
C ALA A 23 -6.08 9.92 5.75
N PRO A 24 -6.39 10.91 4.89
CA PRO A 24 -5.63 11.16 3.67
C PRO A 24 -4.13 11.26 3.95
N LEU A 25 -3.28 10.85 3.01
CA LEU A 25 -1.84 11.12 3.14
C LEU A 25 -1.61 12.63 3.23
N SER A 26 -0.94 13.06 4.30
CA SER A 26 -0.45 14.43 4.42
C SER A 26 0.97 14.55 3.88
N ASP A 27 1.40 15.78 3.57
CA ASP A 27 2.79 16.02 3.19
C ASP A 27 3.77 15.69 4.33
N ALA A 28 3.30 15.77 5.59
CA ALA A 28 4.10 15.38 6.75
C ALA A 28 4.32 13.86 6.79
N ASP A 29 3.29 13.06 6.49
CA ASP A 29 3.41 11.59 6.40
C ASP A 29 4.43 11.20 5.34
N ILE A 30 4.37 11.81 4.15
CA ILE A 30 5.29 11.53 3.04
C ILE A 30 6.73 11.90 3.42
N ARG A 31 6.95 13.07 4.02
CA ARG A 31 8.30 13.50 4.45
C ARG A 31 8.86 12.62 5.55
N GLN A 32 8.06 12.28 6.56
CA GLN A 32 8.49 11.39 7.64
C GLN A 32 8.85 10.01 7.06
N TRP A 33 8.01 9.48 6.19
CA TRP A 33 8.25 8.19 5.55
C TRP A 33 9.52 8.20 4.70
N ALA A 34 9.73 9.23 3.89
CA ALA A 34 10.90 9.44 3.03
C ALA A 34 12.21 9.48 3.85
N ASN A 35 12.21 10.24 4.96
CA ASN A 35 13.36 10.30 5.86
C ASN A 35 13.67 8.93 6.48
N THR A 36 12.65 8.20 6.94
CA THR A 36 12.82 6.85 7.48
C THR A 36 13.32 5.88 6.41
N TYR A 37 12.81 5.98 5.17
CA TYR A 37 13.28 5.16 4.06
C TYR A 37 14.78 5.36 3.80
N GLN A 38 15.26 6.60 3.79
CA GLN A 38 16.69 6.87 3.66
C GLN A 38 17.52 6.26 4.80
N ALA A 39 17.02 6.33 6.05
CA ALA A 39 17.68 5.71 7.19
C ALA A 39 17.73 4.17 7.07
N VAL A 40 16.63 3.56 6.61
CA VAL A 40 16.56 2.12 6.32
C VAL A 40 17.56 1.73 5.23
N MET A 41 17.64 2.48 4.14
CA MET A 41 18.61 2.23 3.07
C MET A 41 20.07 2.39 3.53
N ALA A 42 20.35 3.42 4.34
CA ALA A 42 21.67 3.62 4.92
C ALA A 42 22.08 2.46 5.85
N TRP A 43 21.13 1.93 6.63
CA TRP A 43 21.36 0.75 7.46
C TRP A 43 21.56 -0.52 6.61
N ALA A 44 20.70 -0.77 5.62
CA ALA A 44 20.80 -1.94 4.75
C ALA A 44 22.14 -2.00 3.99
N ASN A 45 22.65 -0.84 3.55
CA ASN A 45 23.97 -0.72 2.94
C ASN A 45 25.10 -1.07 3.92
N LYS A 46 25.06 -0.55 5.15
CA LYS A 46 26.05 -0.86 6.19
C LYS A 46 26.10 -2.35 6.56
N THR A 47 24.95 -3.02 6.52
CA THR A 47 24.82 -4.44 6.90
C THR A 47 24.99 -5.38 5.69
N SER A 48 25.25 -4.86 4.49
CA SER A 48 25.42 -5.65 3.25
C SER A 48 24.22 -6.53 2.85
N ILE A 49 23.03 -6.24 3.37
CA ILE A 49 21.77 -6.96 3.07
C ILE A 49 20.92 -6.26 2.00
N GLN A 50 21.48 -5.23 1.34
CA GLN A 50 20.79 -4.49 0.29
C GLN A 50 20.34 -5.41 -0.86
N GLN A 51 21.13 -6.43 -1.18
CA GLN A 51 20.80 -7.40 -2.22
C GLN A 51 19.61 -8.28 -1.82
N ASP A 52 19.39 -8.52 -0.53
CA ASP A 52 18.25 -9.31 -0.04
C ASP A 52 16.95 -8.53 -0.21
N PHE A 53 16.99 -7.21 0.01
CA PHE A 53 15.85 -6.32 -0.25
C PHE A 53 15.56 -6.16 -1.75
N ALA A 54 16.58 -6.05 -2.58
CA ALA A 54 16.42 -5.95 -4.04
C ALA A 54 15.96 -7.28 -4.67
N ALA A 55 16.43 -8.42 -4.17
CA ALA A 55 15.97 -9.74 -4.61
C ALA A 55 14.50 -10.00 -4.22
N GLY A 56 14.09 -9.49 -3.06
CA GLY A 56 12.71 -9.53 -2.59
C GLY A 56 11.72 -8.65 -3.36
N GLN A 57 12.20 -7.63 -4.07
CA GLN A 57 11.40 -6.77 -4.94
C GLN A 57 11.02 -7.40 -6.29
N LYS A 58 11.51 -8.61 -6.61
CA LYS A 58 11.19 -9.29 -7.88
C LYS A 58 9.72 -9.66 -8.10
N SER A 59 8.84 -9.40 -7.14
CA SER A 59 7.39 -9.38 -7.34
C SER A 59 6.79 -8.03 -6.95
N ILE A 60 6.99 -7.03 -7.82
CA ILE A 60 6.16 -5.80 -7.88
C ILE A 60 4.65 -6.13 -7.96
N GLN A 61 4.31 -7.38 -8.29
CA GLN A 61 2.96 -7.93 -8.48
C GLN A 61 2.00 -7.84 -7.26
N GLN A 62 2.42 -7.35 -6.09
CA GLN A 62 1.53 -7.32 -4.91
C GLN A 62 1.20 -5.91 -4.38
N ASN A 63 1.73 -4.81 -4.94
CA ASN A 63 1.55 -3.43 -4.43
C ASN A 63 1.94 -3.18 -2.94
N ASP A 64 2.31 -4.23 -2.20
CA ASP A 64 2.71 -4.19 -0.79
C ASP A 64 4.22 -4.44 -0.64
N ILE A 65 5.05 -3.61 -1.29
CA ILE A 65 6.51 -3.78 -1.36
C ILE A 65 7.16 -3.66 0.03
N PHE A 66 6.75 -2.67 0.81
CA PHE A 66 7.29 -2.42 2.14
C PHE A 66 6.69 -3.39 3.17
N GLY A 67 5.43 -3.81 3.01
CA GLY A 67 4.87 -4.93 3.75
C GLY A 67 5.70 -6.21 3.58
N GLN A 68 6.06 -6.54 2.33
CA GLN A 68 6.92 -7.68 2.02
C GLN A 68 8.34 -7.51 2.57
N MET A 69 8.89 -6.30 2.52
CA MET A 69 10.19 -5.98 3.15
C MET A 69 10.20 -6.39 4.63
N MET A 70 9.14 -6.07 5.37
CA MET A 70 9.01 -6.43 6.79
C MET A 70 8.85 -7.94 6.99
N MET A 71 8.13 -8.63 6.12
CA MET A 71 8.00 -10.09 6.19
C MET A 71 9.32 -10.81 5.89
N GLN A 72 10.04 -10.37 4.87
CA GLN A 72 11.36 -10.92 4.53
C GLN A 72 12.35 -10.70 5.66
N ALA A 73 12.32 -9.52 6.29
CA ALA A 73 13.12 -9.26 7.47
C ALA A 73 12.84 -10.22 8.62
N LYS A 74 11.59 -10.64 8.82
CA LYS A 74 11.25 -11.68 9.80
C LYS A 74 11.81 -13.04 9.39
N ALA A 75 11.64 -13.41 8.13
CA ALA A 75 12.09 -14.71 7.61
C ALA A 75 13.62 -14.87 7.68
N GLN A 76 14.36 -13.79 7.43
CA GLN A 76 15.82 -13.78 7.38
C GLN A 76 16.48 -13.35 8.71
N GLY A 77 15.69 -13.06 9.75
CA GLY A 77 16.18 -12.79 11.09
C GLY A 77 16.64 -11.36 11.38
N TYR A 78 16.54 -10.42 10.44
CA TYR A 78 16.94 -9.01 10.63
C TYR A 78 15.78 -8.04 10.95
N TYR A 79 14.60 -8.57 11.31
CA TYR A 79 13.43 -7.75 11.64
C TYR A 79 13.67 -6.82 12.83
N GLN A 80 14.39 -7.26 13.86
CA GLN A 80 14.59 -6.45 15.06
C GLN A 80 15.45 -5.22 14.77
N GLU A 81 16.49 -5.37 13.96
CA GLU A 81 17.32 -4.25 13.51
C GLU A 81 16.54 -3.29 12.62
N LEU A 82 15.80 -3.81 11.63
CA LEU A 82 14.95 -2.98 10.76
C LEU A 82 13.90 -2.21 11.58
N ALA A 83 13.20 -2.90 12.47
CA ALA A 83 12.23 -2.30 13.39
C ALA A 83 12.88 -1.25 14.30
N GLY A 84 14.12 -1.48 14.74
CA GLY A 84 14.90 -0.52 15.51
C GLY A 84 15.15 0.78 14.74
N VAL A 85 15.61 0.68 13.49
CA VAL A 85 15.82 1.84 12.61
C VAL A 85 14.52 2.62 12.41
N VAL A 86 13.42 1.93 12.09
CA VAL A 86 12.13 2.56 11.87
C VAL A 86 11.62 3.28 13.13
N LYS A 87 11.77 2.66 14.31
CA LYS A 87 11.38 3.27 15.60
C LYS A 87 12.21 4.48 15.95
N SER A 88 13.53 4.43 15.74
CA SER A 88 14.43 5.57 15.97
C SER A 88 14.12 6.78 15.07
N ASN A 89 13.35 6.58 13.99
CA ASN A 89 12.89 7.65 13.10
C ASN A 89 11.42 8.05 13.35
N GLY A 90 10.88 7.76 14.55
CA GLY A 90 9.62 8.34 15.02
C GLY A 90 8.36 7.51 14.75
N TYR A 91 8.48 6.30 14.20
CA TYR A 91 7.36 5.37 14.11
C TYR A 91 7.24 4.53 15.39
N SER A 92 6.12 4.61 16.10
CA SER A 92 5.87 3.73 17.25
C SER A 92 5.66 2.27 16.82
N ASP A 93 5.04 2.07 15.66
CA ASP A 93 4.81 0.78 15.04
C ASP A 93 5.56 0.68 13.70
N PRO A 94 6.56 -0.20 13.58
CA PRO A 94 7.24 -0.45 12.32
C PRO A 94 6.31 -0.89 11.19
N GLN A 95 5.22 -1.61 11.49
CA GLN A 95 4.27 -2.04 10.46
C GLN A 95 3.54 -0.85 9.84
N GLN A 96 3.31 0.22 10.60
CA GLN A 96 2.69 1.44 10.09
C GLN A 96 3.58 2.13 9.04
N TRP A 97 4.91 2.12 9.22
CA TRP A 97 5.84 2.64 8.20
C TRP A 97 5.72 1.89 6.87
N ALA A 98 5.59 0.56 6.93
CA ALA A 98 5.40 -0.26 5.75
C ALA A 98 4.06 0.05 5.04
N VAL A 99 2.96 0.09 5.79
CA VAL A 99 1.63 0.42 5.25
C VAL A 99 1.59 1.80 4.60
N VAL A 100 2.22 2.80 5.23
CA VAL A 100 2.32 4.15 4.65
C VAL A 100 3.16 4.13 3.36
N GLY A 101 4.25 3.36 3.33
CA GLY A 101 5.08 3.21 2.14
C GLY A 101 4.36 2.56 0.96
N ASP A 102 3.61 1.50 1.22
CA ASP A 102 2.82 0.81 0.19
C ASP A 102 1.76 1.74 -0.42
N ARG A 103 1.11 2.54 0.45
CA ARG A 103 0.14 3.56 0.02
C ARG A 103 0.79 4.68 -0.80
N ILE A 104 1.96 5.18 -0.39
CA ILE A 104 2.74 6.19 -1.13
C ILE A 104 3.16 5.65 -2.50
N PHE A 105 3.71 4.44 -2.54
CA PHE A 105 4.19 3.83 -3.77
C PHE A 105 3.06 3.58 -4.76
N LYS A 106 1.92 3.07 -4.27
CA LYS A 106 0.73 2.87 -5.10
C LYS A 106 0.20 4.17 -5.69
N ALA A 107 0.11 5.23 -4.88
CA ALA A 107 -0.28 6.56 -5.36
C ALA A 107 0.74 7.18 -6.33
N PHE A 108 2.03 6.89 -6.14
CA PHE A 108 3.07 7.27 -7.08
C PHE A 108 2.87 6.60 -8.44
N LEU A 109 2.64 5.28 -8.47
CA LEU A 109 2.33 4.53 -9.69
C LEU A 109 1.05 5.03 -10.35
N ALA A 110 0.00 5.31 -9.58
CA ALA A 110 -1.25 5.84 -10.12
C ALA A 110 -1.08 7.20 -10.81
N ASN A 111 -0.18 8.06 -10.32
CA ASN A 111 0.14 9.33 -10.97
C ASN A 111 0.98 9.16 -12.24
N HIS A 112 1.80 8.11 -12.33
CA HIS A 112 2.68 7.84 -13.47
C HIS A 112 2.09 6.86 -14.49
N THR A 113 0.91 6.31 -14.22
CA THR A 113 0.21 5.48 -15.20
C THR A 113 -0.49 6.40 -16.19
N GLU A 114 -0.03 6.38 -17.44
CA GLU A 114 -0.64 7.16 -18.51
C GLU A 114 -1.98 6.56 -18.92
N GLY A 115 -3.03 7.39 -18.94
CA GLY A 115 -4.33 7.04 -19.47
C GLY A 115 -5.23 6.24 -18.53
N ASP A 116 -6.41 5.88 -19.05
CA ASP A 116 -7.40 5.08 -18.35
C ASP A 116 -6.97 3.60 -18.35
N MET A 117 -6.90 2.98 -17.17
CA MET A 117 -6.56 1.56 -17.01
C MET A 117 -7.75 0.63 -17.31
N GLU A 118 -8.97 1.17 -17.39
CA GLU A 118 -10.19 0.41 -17.67
C GLU A 118 -10.12 -0.53 -18.88
N PRO A 119 -9.55 -0.13 -20.05
CA PRO A 119 -9.41 -1.05 -21.18
C PRO A 119 -8.52 -2.26 -20.86
N GLN A 120 -7.44 -2.06 -20.09
CA GLN A 120 -6.50 -3.13 -19.72
C GLN A 120 -7.13 -4.07 -18.69
N ILE A 121 -7.86 -3.50 -17.71
CA ILE A 121 -8.64 -4.26 -16.73
C ILE A 121 -9.66 -5.15 -17.44
N ARG A 122 -10.47 -4.57 -18.35
CA ARG A 122 -11.45 -5.34 -19.14
C ARG A 122 -10.82 -6.42 -20.01
N GLN A 123 -9.64 -6.17 -20.57
CA GLN A 123 -8.92 -7.17 -21.35
C GLN A 123 -8.50 -8.36 -20.50
N LEU A 124 -7.98 -8.13 -19.29
CA LEU A 124 -7.59 -9.21 -18.38
C LEU A 124 -8.79 -10.02 -17.90
N GLU A 125 -9.92 -9.36 -17.61
CA GLU A 125 -11.18 -10.03 -17.27
C GLU A 125 -11.65 -10.94 -18.41
N ALA A 126 -11.67 -10.43 -19.63
CA ALA A 126 -12.05 -11.21 -20.81
C ALA A 126 -11.10 -12.41 -21.06
N MET A 127 -9.81 -12.26 -20.79
CA MET A 127 -8.84 -13.36 -20.90
C MET A 127 -9.11 -14.46 -19.87
N LEU A 128 -9.40 -14.09 -18.62
CA LEU A 128 -9.74 -15.03 -17.55
C LEU A 128 -11.04 -15.81 -17.85
N ASP A 129 -12.01 -15.16 -18.47
CA ASP A 129 -13.28 -15.78 -18.84
C ASP A 129 -13.19 -16.62 -20.14
N SER A 130 -12.07 -16.55 -20.86
CA SER A 130 -11.90 -17.23 -22.13
C SER A 130 -11.39 -18.68 -21.99
N ASN A 131 -11.73 -19.52 -22.96
CA ASN A 131 -11.11 -20.86 -23.12
C ASN A 131 -9.76 -20.80 -23.86
N ALA A 132 -9.12 -19.62 -23.94
CA ALA A 132 -7.88 -19.45 -24.69
C ALA A 132 -6.63 -20.00 -23.96
N ILE A 133 -6.74 -20.28 -22.65
CA ILE A 133 -5.62 -20.78 -21.84
C ILE A 133 -5.57 -22.32 -21.91
N PRO A 134 -4.44 -22.92 -22.35
CA PRO A 134 -4.27 -24.37 -22.40
C PRO A 134 -4.48 -25.04 -21.03
N PRO A 135 -5.17 -26.20 -20.97
CA PRO A 135 -5.53 -26.85 -19.70
C PRO A 135 -4.34 -27.14 -18.78
N GLU A 136 -3.19 -27.51 -19.36
CA GLU A 136 -1.97 -27.87 -18.64
C GLU A 136 -1.29 -26.69 -17.90
N GLN A 137 -1.54 -25.46 -18.34
CA GLN A 137 -0.97 -24.24 -17.74
C GLN A 137 -2.04 -23.34 -17.12
N LYS A 138 -3.31 -23.76 -17.20
CA LYS A 138 -4.49 -22.95 -16.88
C LYS A 138 -4.42 -22.37 -15.47
N ALA A 139 -4.24 -23.22 -14.46
CA ALA A 139 -4.23 -22.78 -13.06
C ALA A 139 -3.12 -21.76 -12.75
N ALA A 140 -1.91 -21.97 -13.26
CA ALA A 140 -0.79 -21.06 -13.01
C ALA A 140 -0.97 -19.72 -13.74
N MET A 141 -1.44 -19.77 -15.00
CA MET A 141 -1.71 -18.57 -15.79
C MET A 141 -2.88 -17.76 -15.22
N GLU A 142 -3.95 -18.42 -14.80
CA GLU A 142 -5.10 -17.79 -14.13
C GLU A 142 -4.68 -17.08 -12.85
N ALA A 143 -3.83 -17.71 -12.03
CA ALA A 143 -3.33 -17.07 -10.82
C ALA A 143 -2.55 -15.78 -11.12
N ILE A 144 -1.69 -15.80 -12.15
CA ILE A 144 -0.92 -14.62 -12.58
C ILE A 144 -1.85 -13.52 -13.10
N LEU A 145 -2.85 -13.87 -13.93
CA LEU A 145 -3.79 -12.92 -14.50
C LEU A 145 -4.70 -12.31 -13.42
N GLN A 146 -5.21 -13.12 -12.48
CA GLN A 146 -6.01 -12.65 -11.35
C GLN A 146 -5.20 -11.69 -10.47
N GLN A 147 -3.94 -12.01 -10.18
CA GLN A 147 -3.06 -11.13 -9.42
C GLN A 147 -2.78 -9.81 -10.15
N SER A 148 -2.56 -9.87 -11.47
CA SER A 148 -2.34 -8.68 -12.30
C SER A 148 -3.59 -7.80 -12.33
N LEU A 149 -4.77 -8.40 -12.47
CA LEU A 149 -6.05 -7.71 -12.42
C LEU A 149 -6.28 -7.02 -11.07
N ALA A 150 -6.03 -7.72 -9.95
CA ALA A 150 -6.14 -7.16 -8.61
C ALA A 150 -5.18 -5.98 -8.41
N THR A 151 -3.97 -6.08 -8.95
CA THR A 151 -2.96 -5.02 -8.90
C THR A 151 -3.41 -3.76 -9.66
N LEU A 152 -3.86 -3.92 -10.91
CA LEU A 152 -4.35 -2.79 -11.72
C LEU A 152 -5.57 -2.12 -11.10
N LYS A 153 -6.54 -2.91 -10.62
CA LYS A 153 -7.71 -2.38 -9.89
C LYS A 153 -7.28 -1.60 -8.65
N SER A 154 -6.37 -2.15 -7.86
CA SER A 154 -5.86 -1.48 -6.66
C SER A 154 -5.18 -0.14 -6.95
N ILE A 155 -4.44 -0.02 -8.07
CA ILE A 155 -3.84 1.23 -8.51
C ILE A 155 -4.93 2.20 -9.01
N ALA A 156 -5.87 1.73 -9.85
CA ALA A 156 -6.98 2.52 -10.37
C ALA A 156 -7.86 3.10 -9.24
N ASP A 157 -8.11 2.31 -8.20
CA ASP A 157 -8.91 2.67 -7.02
C ASP A 157 -8.15 3.53 -6.00
N THR A 158 -6.95 4.03 -6.34
CA THR A 158 -6.18 4.87 -5.42
C THR A 158 -6.93 6.18 -5.12
N PRO A 159 -7.11 6.55 -3.82
CA PRO A 159 -7.78 7.78 -3.42
C PRO A 159 -7.20 9.02 -4.10
N ALA A 160 -8.07 9.95 -4.50
CA ALA A 160 -7.67 11.18 -5.19
C ALA A 160 -6.79 12.07 -4.29
N GLU A 161 -7.05 12.07 -2.99
CA GLU A 161 -6.31 12.84 -2.00
C GLU A 161 -4.87 12.34 -1.86
N ASP A 162 -4.68 11.02 -1.92
CA ASP A 162 -3.36 10.39 -1.84
C ASP A 162 -2.55 10.68 -3.11
N LYS A 163 -3.19 10.57 -4.27
CA LYS A 163 -2.60 10.99 -5.56
C LYS A 163 -2.16 12.44 -5.52
N ALA A 164 -3.01 13.34 -5.02
CA ALA A 164 -2.69 14.75 -4.89
C ALA A 164 -1.54 15.02 -3.90
N ALA A 165 -1.49 14.31 -2.77
CA ALA A 165 -0.40 14.43 -1.81
C ALA A 165 0.93 13.96 -2.40
N VAL A 166 0.93 12.82 -3.09
CA VAL A 166 2.12 12.30 -3.78
C VAL A 166 2.57 13.23 -4.89
N GLN A 167 1.65 13.78 -5.68
CA GLN A 167 1.97 14.74 -6.74
C GLN A 167 2.68 15.99 -6.20
N ARG A 168 2.21 16.56 -5.08
CA ARG A 168 2.89 17.71 -4.44
C ARG A 168 4.30 17.39 -3.93
N ASN A 169 4.60 16.11 -3.67
CA ASN A 169 5.89 15.64 -3.14
C ASN A 169 6.70 14.83 -4.17
N GLU A 170 6.35 14.93 -5.46
CA GLU A 170 6.88 14.09 -6.53
C GLU A 170 8.41 14.14 -6.63
N ALA A 171 9.02 15.32 -6.56
CA ALA A 171 10.46 15.47 -6.63
C ALA A 171 11.22 14.70 -5.52
N VAL A 172 10.65 14.65 -4.30
CA VAL A 172 11.22 13.86 -3.21
C VAL A 172 11.16 12.37 -3.55
N LEU A 173 10.00 11.92 -4.02
CA LEU A 173 9.74 10.51 -4.28
C LEU A 173 10.50 9.97 -5.49
N GLN A 174 10.63 10.74 -6.58
CA GLN A 174 11.45 10.41 -7.75
C GLN A 174 12.91 10.14 -7.34
N SER A 175 13.48 11.02 -6.50
CA SER A 175 14.85 10.86 -6.01
C SER A 175 15.06 9.57 -5.20
N LEU A 176 14.03 9.08 -4.50
CA LEU A 176 14.10 7.87 -3.69
C LEU A 176 13.88 6.60 -4.51
N PHE A 177 13.00 6.65 -5.50
CA PHE A 177 12.69 5.49 -6.33
C PHE A 177 13.64 5.31 -7.52
N GLY A 178 14.52 6.28 -7.78
CA GLY A 178 15.51 6.20 -8.85
C GLY A 178 14.90 6.38 -10.25
N MET A 179 13.84 7.20 -10.35
CA MET A 179 13.14 7.55 -11.59
C MET A 179 13.40 9.01 -11.98
#